data_AF-A0A179DGF4-F1
#
_entry.id   AF-A0A179DGF4-F1
#
_cell.length_a   1.000
_cell.length_b   1.000
_cell.length_c   1.000
_cell.angle_alpha   90.00
_cell.angle_beta   90.00
_cell.angle_gamma   90.00
#
_symmetry.space_group_name_H-M   'P 1'
#
loop_
_entity.id
_entity.type
_entity.pdbx_description
1 polymer ?
#
loop_
_entity_poly.entity_id
_entity_poly.type
_entity_poly.pdbx_seq_one_letter_code
_entity_poly.pdbx_strand_id
1 'polypeptide(L)'
;MLTGNTKYILIFLVFLFACNSAESQKKDNIIVDKNYNPISNKIGGVSLTASPRQIDSSWTGELQKINANYVALIPYAFTKANEPKVYFGNGRQYWGESIEGVRVNIKQAHEAGLKVMIKPQVWTQSGWIGDFDLEKEEDWKIWETDYEAYIMSFVKLAAEEKVDLFCIGTEYKKAVQKRPSYWVQLIKDIRKVYKGKLTYCANWDDYKDVEFWKDLDLIGMSGYFPLSDAVTPKTADLVKAWGPVKQQLKQFSLKEGKPILFTEYGYRSMDQAAWRSWEMEYQERPINNQGQANAYDALFRSLWNEKWFAGGFAWKWYTSFRRLDPTSNHDWTPQNKPAQDIMTQYYGK
;
A
#
# COMPACT_ATOMS: atom_id res chain seq x y z
N MET A 1 9.39 -46.98 79.45
CA MET A 1 10.40 -48.03 79.15
C MET A 1 9.96 -48.68 77.85
N LEU A 2 10.72 -48.45 76.77
CA LEU A 2 11.55 -49.47 76.09
C LEU A 2 10.69 -50.64 75.56
N THR A 3 10.63 -51.00 74.29
CA THR A 3 11.39 -50.67 73.07
C THR A 3 10.57 -51.19 71.89
N GLY A 4 10.53 -50.43 70.80
CA GLY A 4 10.05 -50.93 69.52
C GLY A 4 11.06 -51.85 68.84
N ASN A 5 10.53 -52.68 67.94
CA ASN A 5 11.30 -53.34 66.90
C ASN A 5 10.37 -53.38 65.69
N THR A 6 10.77 -52.79 64.55
CA THR A 6 10.62 -53.35 63.19
C THR A 6 11.14 -52.34 62.18
N LYS A 7 11.99 -52.84 61.28
CA LYS A 7 12.67 -52.14 60.18
C LYS A 7 11.73 -51.91 58.98
N TYR A 8 11.85 -50.71 58.42
CA TYR A 8 11.80 -50.26 57.02
C TYR A 8 11.03 -51.06 55.95
N ILE A 9 10.25 -50.33 55.12
CA ILE A 9 10.50 -50.20 53.67
C ILE A 9 9.93 -48.86 53.18
N LEU A 10 10.76 -48.17 52.39
CA LEU A 10 10.59 -46.87 51.76
C LEU A 10 9.77 -47.02 50.46
N ILE A 11 8.76 -46.19 50.23
CA ILE A 11 8.21 -45.92 48.89
C ILE A 11 8.14 -44.41 48.69
N PHE A 12 8.89 -43.92 47.70
CA PHE A 12 8.88 -42.55 47.21
C PHE A 12 7.58 -42.27 46.45
N LEU A 13 6.85 -41.22 46.83
CA LEU A 13 5.74 -40.66 46.05
C LEU A 13 6.06 -39.19 45.75
N VAL A 14 6.32 -38.92 44.48
CA VAL A 14 6.59 -37.60 43.92
C VAL A 14 5.27 -36.82 43.83
N PHE A 15 5.20 -35.66 44.48
CA PHE A 15 4.11 -34.71 44.39
C PHE A 15 4.16 -33.96 43.05
N LEU A 16 3.15 -34.13 42.21
CA LEU A 16 2.84 -33.23 41.11
C LEU A 16 1.94 -32.09 41.64
N PHE A 17 2.51 -30.90 41.75
CA PHE A 17 1.74 -29.68 41.96
C PHE A 17 1.01 -29.30 40.67
N ALA A 18 -0.30 -29.52 40.64
CA ALA A 18 -1.20 -28.88 39.69
C ALA A 18 -1.58 -27.50 40.25
N CYS A 19 -1.00 -26.44 39.72
CA CYS A 19 -1.48 -25.08 39.94
C CYS A 19 -2.42 -24.67 38.80
N ASN A 20 -3.68 -24.43 39.17
CA ASN A 20 -4.68 -23.72 38.38
C ASN A 20 -4.17 -22.32 38.02
N SER A 21 -4.19 -21.99 36.74
CA SER A 21 -4.35 -20.62 36.25
C SER A 21 -5.44 -20.60 35.18
N ALA A 22 -6.68 -20.62 35.66
CA ALA A 22 -7.84 -20.20 34.88
C ALA A 22 -7.82 -18.67 34.80
N GLU A 23 -7.09 -18.11 33.84
CA GLU A 23 -7.24 -16.71 33.45
C GLU A 23 -6.76 -16.50 32.01
N SER A 24 -7.56 -15.77 31.23
CA SER A 24 -7.30 -15.34 29.85
C SER A 24 -7.55 -16.36 28.70
N GLN A 25 -8.79 -16.83 28.59
CA GLN A 25 -9.43 -16.96 27.27
C GLN A 25 -10.61 -15.99 27.19
N LYS A 26 -10.32 -14.69 27.10
CA LYS A 26 -11.28 -13.79 26.45
C LYS A 26 -11.31 -14.22 24.98
N LYS A 27 -12.35 -14.97 24.62
CA LYS A 27 -12.80 -15.00 23.22
C LYS A 27 -13.12 -13.55 22.89
N ASP A 28 -12.24 -12.91 22.12
CA ASP A 28 -12.58 -11.68 21.43
C ASP A 28 -13.76 -12.03 20.53
N ASN A 29 -14.97 -11.78 21.02
CA ASN A 29 -16.17 -11.74 20.21
C ASN A 29 -16.03 -10.49 19.34
N ILE A 30 -15.18 -10.59 18.32
CA ILE A 30 -15.18 -9.64 17.21
C ILE A 30 -16.55 -9.85 16.57
N ILE A 31 -17.43 -8.88 16.81
CA ILE A 31 -18.67 -8.74 16.07
C ILE A 31 -18.23 -8.47 14.63
N VAL A 32 -18.08 -9.52 13.84
CA VAL A 32 -17.87 -9.40 12.40
C VAL A 32 -19.14 -8.74 11.88
N ASP A 33 -19.01 -7.51 11.40
CA ASP A 33 -20.12 -6.79 10.77
C ASP A 33 -20.73 -7.72 9.70
N LYS A 34 -22.04 -7.96 9.79
CA LYS A 34 -22.78 -8.80 8.83
C LYS A 34 -22.72 -8.23 7.41
N ASN A 35 -22.25 -6.99 7.24
CA ASN A 35 -22.04 -6.32 5.97
C ASN A 35 -20.61 -6.45 5.40
N TYR A 36 -19.74 -7.27 6.01
CA TYR A 36 -18.40 -7.49 5.49
C TYR A 36 -18.45 -8.20 4.13
N ASN A 37 -18.24 -7.45 3.05
CA ASN A 37 -18.22 -7.98 1.69
C ASN A 37 -16.81 -8.46 1.30
N PRO A 38 -16.55 -9.78 1.27
CA PRO A 38 -15.26 -10.30 0.85
C PRO A 38 -15.00 -9.94 -0.62
N ILE A 39 -13.76 -9.59 -0.94
CA ILE A 39 -13.36 -9.27 -2.32
C ILE A 39 -13.23 -10.58 -3.11
N SER A 40 -14.09 -10.76 -4.11
CA SER A 40 -14.09 -11.95 -4.99
C SER A 40 -12.99 -11.91 -6.04
N ASN A 41 -12.64 -10.73 -6.56
CA ASN A 41 -11.59 -10.55 -7.58
C ASN A 41 -10.50 -9.63 -7.03
N LYS A 42 -9.27 -10.14 -6.91
CA LYS A 42 -8.13 -9.34 -6.43
C LYS A 42 -7.73 -8.29 -7.44
N ILE A 43 -7.22 -7.17 -6.92
CA ILE A 43 -6.58 -6.11 -7.68
C ILE A 43 -5.14 -6.55 -7.95
N GLY A 44 -4.87 -7.00 -9.17
CA GLY A 44 -3.54 -7.23 -9.70
C GLY A 44 -3.11 -5.99 -10.47
N GLY A 45 -2.68 -4.96 -9.74
CA GLY A 45 -2.40 -3.65 -10.30
C GLY A 45 -0.92 -3.33 -10.41
N VAL A 46 -0.58 -2.34 -11.22
CA VAL A 46 0.76 -1.71 -11.23
C VAL A 46 0.64 -0.19 -11.20
N SER A 47 1.65 0.47 -10.63
CA SER A 47 1.76 1.93 -10.65
C SER A 47 2.52 2.38 -11.89
N LEU A 48 1.83 3.02 -12.84
CA LEU A 48 2.42 3.45 -14.09
C LEU A 48 3.22 4.74 -13.89
N THR A 49 4.50 4.71 -14.24
CA THR A 49 5.34 5.91 -14.28
C THR A 49 4.87 6.79 -15.43
N ALA A 50 4.52 8.03 -15.12
CA ALA A 50 4.06 8.98 -16.11
C ALA A 50 5.13 9.26 -17.17
N SER A 51 4.71 9.37 -18.43
CA SER A 51 5.58 9.79 -19.53
C SER A 51 5.62 11.32 -19.65
N PRO A 52 6.77 11.95 -19.92
CA PRO A 52 6.85 13.39 -20.15
C PRO A 52 6.19 13.83 -21.46
N ARG A 53 5.82 12.89 -22.34
CA ARG A 53 5.15 13.14 -23.61
C ARG A 53 4.04 12.11 -23.86
N GLN A 54 3.15 12.42 -24.80
CA GLN A 54 2.15 11.46 -25.25
C GLN A 54 2.78 10.15 -25.71
N ILE A 55 2.14 9.04 -25.33
CA ILE A 55 2.51 7.67 -25.71
C ILE A 55 1.32 6.99 -26.39
N ASP A 56 1.60 6.05 -27.28
CA ASP A 56 0.59 5.16 -27.82
C ASP A 56 0.11 4.15 -26.76
N SER A 57 -0.89 3.35 -27.11
CA SER A 57 -1.50 2.37 -26.19
C SER A 57 -0.68 1.08 -26.02
N SER A 58 0.53 0.95 -26.58
CA SER A 58 1.31 -0.31 -26.50
C SER A 58 1.60 -0.76 -25.07
N TRP A 59 1.71 0.16 -24.12
CA TRP A 59 1.94 -0.15 -22.70
C TRP A 59 0.81 -0.97 -22.08
N THR A 60 -0.43 -0.88 -22.59
CA THR A 60 -1.56 -1.66 -22.05
C THR A 60 -1.43 -3.14 -22.40
N GLY A 61 -0.90 -3.46 -23.59
CA GLY A 61 -0.58 -4.83 -23.99
C GLY A 61 0.48 -5.47 -23.11
N GLU A 62 1.48 -4.71 -22.65
CA GLU A 62 2.47 -5.21 -21.69
C GLU A 62 1.85 -5.54 -20.33
N LEU A 63 0.81 -4.82 -19.91
CA LEU A 63 0.07 -5.13 -18.68
C LEU A 63 -0.82 -6.37 -18.82
N GLN A 64 -1.44 -6.57 -19.99
CA GLN A 64 -2.20 -7.78 -20.27
C GLN A 64 -1.31 -9.04 -20.22
N LYS A 65 -0.06 -8.97 -20.69
CA LYS A 65 0.90 -10.09 -20.64
C LYS A 65 1.20 -10.59 -19.22
N ILE A 66 1.06 -9.72 -18.22
CA ILE A 66 1.26 -10.08 -16.81
C ILE A 66 -0.06 -10.33 -16.06
N ASN A 67 -1.17 -10.49 -16.78
CA ASN A 67 -2.53 -10.63 -16.24
C ASN A 67 -2.98 -9.47 -15.34
N ALA A 68 -2.38 -8.29 -15.46
CA ALA A 68 -2.81 -7.13 -14.67
C ALA A 68 -4.23 -6.74 -15.06
N ASN A 69 -5.06 -6.45 -14.07
CA ASN A 69 -6.46 -6.03 -14.26
C ASN A 69 -6.70 -4.58 -13.82
N TYR A 70 -5.69 -3.93 -13.25
CA TYR A 70 -5.71 -2.54 -12.83
C TYR A 70 -4.41 -1.82 -13.20
N VAL A 71 -4.51 -0.51 -13.39
CA VAL A 71 -3.37 0.40 -13.47
C VAL A 71 -3.61 1.64 -12.59
N ALA A 72 -2.61 2.06 -11.84
CA ALA A 72 -2.63 3.33 -11.13
C ALA A 72 -1.95 4.41 -11.98
N LEU A 73 -2.66 5.50 -12.22
CA LEU A 73 -2.16 6.73 -12.84
C LEU A 73 -1.90 7.75 -11.73
N ILE A 74 -0.68 8.31 -11.72
CA ILE A 74 -0.15 9.05 -10.58
C ILE A 74 0.20 10.47 -11.02
N PRO A 75 -0.78 11.39 -11.06
CA PRO A 75 -0.48 12.78 -11.31
C PRO A 75 0.26 13.35 -10.10
N TYR A 76 1.38 14.04 -10.31
CA TYR A 76 2.11 14.73 -9.25
C TYR A 76 1.74 16.22 -9.16
N ALA A 77 1.56 16.69 -7.94
CA ALA A 77 1.69 18.09 -7.56
C ALA A 77 2.97 18.29 -6.74
N PHE A 78 3.31 19.54 -6.45
CA PHE A 78 4.56 19.88 -5.77
C PHE A 78 4.29 20.86 -4.63
N THR A 79 4.97 20.66 -3.51
CA THR A 79 5.04 21.64 -2.43
C THR A 79 6.52 21.99 -2.21
N LYS A 80 6.80 23.29 -2.11
CA LYS A 80 8.17 23.74 -1.81
C LYS A 80 8.44 23.70 -0.33
N ALA A 81 9.71 23.69 0.03
CA ALA A 81 10.12 23.79 1.42
C ALA A 81 9.58 25.09 2.03
N ASN A 82 8.97 24.98 3.22
CA ASN A 82 8.46 26.10 4.01
C ASN A 82 7.37 26.94 3.33
N GLU A 83 6.65 26.39 2.34
CA GLU A 83 5.49 27.05 1.73
C GLU A 83 4.21 26.23 1.98
N PRO A 84 3.07 26.87 2.31
CA PRO A 84 1.80 26.15 2.51
C PRO A 84 1.09 25.77 1.20
N LYS A 85 1.72 25.97 0.03
CA LYS A 85 1.04 25.86 -1.26
C LYS A 85 1.18 24.48 -1.90
N VAL A 86 0.17 24.11 -2.68
CA VAL A 86 0.20 22.92 -3.56
C VAL A 86 0.18 23.37 -5.02
N TYR A 87 1.30 23.18 -5.70
CA TYR A 87 1.49 23.59 -7.09
C TYR A 87 1.12 22.47 -8.05
N PHE A 88 0.09 22.68 -8.87
CA PHE A 88 -0.31 21.77 -9.94
C PHE A 88 -0.73 22.52 -11.21
N GLY A 89 -0.65 21.86 -12.37
CA GLY A 89 -1.10 22.43 -13.65
C GLY A 89 -0.27 23.61 -14.17
N ASN A 90 0.96 23.79 -13.69
CA ASN A 90 1.83 24.92 -14.01
C ASN A 90 2.84 24.61 -15.15
N GLY A 91 2.64 23.50 -15.87
CA GLY A 91 3.52 23.06 -16.96
C GLY A 91 4.85 22.42 -16.52
N ARG A 92 5.07 22.21 -15.21
CA ARG A 92 6.26 21.50 -14.70
C ARG A 92 6.07 19.99 -14.59
N GLN A 93 4.82 19.54 -14.58
CA GLN A 93 4.45 18.13 -14.64
C GLN A 93 4.89 17.47 -15.94
N TYR A 94 5.12 16.16 -15.87
CA TYR A 94 5.13 15.33 -17.07
C TYR A 94 3.76 15.34 -17.75
N TRP A 95 3.73 15.18 -19.07
CA TRP A 95 2.46 15.11 -19.81
C TRP A 95 1.49 14.09 -19.19
N GLY A 96 1.97 12.90 -18.83
CA GLY A 96 1.15 11.83 -18.22
C GLY A 96 0.63 12.15 -16.82
N GLU A 97 1.09 13.23 -16.19
CA GLU A 97 0.60 13.73 -14.89
C GLU A 97 -0.40 14.88 -15.07
N SER A 98 -0.50 15.45 -16.27
CA SER A 98 -1.49 16.48 -16.59
C SER A 98 -2.90 15.89 -16.70
N ILE A 99 -3.94 16.71 -16.57
CA ILE A 99 -5.34 16.28 -16.77
C ILE A 99 -5.51 15.61 -18.13
N GLU A 100 -4.89 16.16 -19.19
CA GLU A 100 -5.02 15.60 -20.53
C GLU A 100 -4.28 14.27 -20.69
N GLY A 101 -3.05 14.17 -20.20
CA GLY A 101 -2.32 12.90 -20.28
C GLY A 101 -2.95 11.80 -19.44
N VAL A 102 -3.46 12.14 -18.24
CA VAL A 102 -4.23 11.20 -17.42
C VAL A 102 -5.50 10.77 -18.16
N ARG A 103 -6.25 11.69 -18.79
CA ARG A 103 -7.43 11.37 -19.60
C ARG A 103 -7.12 10.38 -20.72
N VAL A 104 -6.09 10.66 -21.51
CA VAL A 104 -5.67 9.78 -22.62
C VAL A 104 -5.31 8.39 -22.09
N ASN A 105 -4.54 8.32 -21.01
CA ASN A 105 -4.15 7.03 -20.43
C ASN A 105 -5.33 6.27 -19.81
N ILE A 106 -6.33 6.95 -19.25
CA ILE A 106 -7.58 6.32 -18.77
C ILE A 106 -8.28 5.63 -19.95
N LYS A 107 -8.47 6.35 -21.06
CA LYS A 107 -9.16 5.83 -22.24
C LYS A 107 -8.43 4.62 -22.82
N GLN A 108 -7.11 4.70 -22.97
CA GLN A 108 -6.29 3.57 -23.42
C GLN A 108 -6.42 2.35 -22.49
N ALA A 109 -6.41 2.56 -21.17
CA ALA A 109 -6.56 1.49 -20.20
C ALA A 109 -7.94 0.81 -20.31
N HIS A 110 -9.01 1.61 -20.33
CA HIS A 110 -10.38 1.12 -20.43
C HIS A 110 -10.63 0.39 -21.76
N GLU A 111 -10.11 0.90 -22.88
CA GLU A 111 -10.16 0.22 -24.19
C GLU A 111 -9.47 -1.15 -24.16
N ALA A 112 -8.42 -1.30 -23.36
CA ALA A 112 -7.72 -2.56 -23.14
C ALA A 112 -8.35 -3.46 -22.06
N GLY A 113 -9.49 -3.06 -21.50
CA GLY A 113 -10.20 -3.80 -20.44
C GLY A 113 -9.56 -3.71 -19.05
N LEU A 114 -8.57 -2.83 -18.86
CA LEU A 114 -7.99 -2.55 -17.56
C LEU A 114 -8.89 -1.60 -16.77
N LYS A 115 -8.90 -1.77 -15.46
CA LYS A 115 -9.50 -0.80 -14.54
C LYS A 115 -8.47 0.23 -14.10
N VAL A 116 -8.92 1.41 -13.71
CA VAL A 116 -8.03 2.53 -13.38
C VAL A 116 -8.19 2.97 -11.93
N MET A 117 -7.05 3.18 -11.26
CA MET A 117 -6.97 4.04 -10.10
C MET A 117 -6.32 5.38 -10.49
N ILE A 118 -6.93 6.51 -10.14
CA ILE A 118 -6.17 7.77 -10.05
C ILE A 118 -5.65 7.91 -8.62
N LYS A 119 -4.33 8.06 -8.47
CA LYS A 119 -3.66 8.25 -7.17
C LYS A 119 -2.82 9.54 -7.21
N PRO A 120 -3.44 10.71 -6.99
CA PRO A 120 -2.71 11.97 -6.90
C PRO A 120 -1.70 11.93 -5.75
N GLN A 121 -0.47 12.40 -6.03
CA GLN A 121 0.61 12.49 -5.07
C GLN A 121 1.19 13.89 -5.04
N VAL A 122 1.75 14.29 -3.89
CA VAL A 122 2.44 15.57 -3.74
C VAL A 122 3.89 15.29 -3.39
N TRP A 123 4.81 15.74 -4.26
CA TRP A 123 6.23 15.69 -3.97
C TRP A 123 6.64 16.94 -3.19
N THR A 124 7.49 16.78 -2.17
CA THR A 124 8.00 17.89 -1.37
C THR A 124 9.51 18.00 -1.45
N GLN A 125 10.01 19.24 -1.48
CA GLN A 125 11.44 19.53 -1.40
C GLN A 125 12.04 19.28 -0.01
N SER A 126 11.19 19.18 1.03
CA SER A 126 11.61 19.01 2.42
C SER A 126 11.78 17.55 2.86
N GLY A 127 11.79 16.59 1.91
CA GLY A 127 11.94 15.17 2.21
C GLY A 127 10.67 14.38 1.96
N TRP A 128 10.25 13.57 2.93
CA TRP A 128 9.05 12.74 2.82
C TRP A 128 7.78 13.53 3.12
N ILE A 129 6.70 13.28 2.37
CA ILE A 129 5.46 14.05 2.50
C ILE A 129 4.74 13.85 3.84
N GLY A 130 4.94 12.70 4.50
CA GLY A 130 4.36 12.47 5.83
C GLY A 130 4.92 13.38 6.92
N ASP A 131 6.09 13.97 6.69
CA ASP A 131 6.67 14.96 7.57
C ASP A 131 6.17 16.39 7.32
N PHE A 132 5.40 16.62 6.26
CA PHE A 132 4.82 17.93 5.94
C PHE A 132 3.98 18.44 7.10
N ASP A 133 4.31 19.64 7.55
CA ASP A 133 3.70 20.28 8.69
C ASP A 133 3.72 21.79 8.54
N LEU A 134 2.75 22.46 9.14
CA LEU A 134 2.62 23.92 9.15
C LEU A 134 2.31 24.36 10.59
N GLU A 135 2.92 25.48 10.99
CA GLU A 135 2.79 26.00 12.35
C GLU A 135 1.51 26.82 12.55
N LYS A 136 1.09 27.57 11.52
CA LYS A 136 0.00 28.55 11.61
C LYS A 136 -1.29 28.01 11.01
N GLU A 137 -2.42 28.37 11.62
CA GLU A 137 -3.74 27.99 11.11
C GLU A 137 -4.02 28.59 9.73
N GLU A 138 -3.55 29.81 9.49
CA GLU A 138 -3.72 30.51 8.21
C GLU A 138 -2.98 29.77 7.08
N ASP A 139 -1.81 29.24 7.38
CA ASP A 139 -1.01 28.44 6.44
C ASP A 139 -1.73 27.11 6.14
N TRP A 140 -2.30 26.46 7.15
CA TRP A 140 -3.14 25.28 6.93
C TRP A 140 -4.33 25.57 6.02
N LYS A 141 -4.99 26.72 6.17
CA LYS A 141 -6.12 27.11 5.31
C LYS A 141 -5.71 27.32 3.85
N ILE A 142 -4.51 27.86 3.61
CA ILE A 142 -3.95 27.97 2.26
C ILE A 142 -3.72 26.57 1.68
N TRP A 143 -3.08 25.68 2.44
CA TRP A 143 -2.82 24.31 2.00
C TRP A 143 -4.11 23.55 1.71
N GLU A 144 -5.11 23.62 2.59
CA GLU A 144 -6.41 22.97 2.44
C GLU A 144 -7.10 23.40 1.13
N THR A 145 -7.05 24.69 0.83
CA THR A 145 -7.64 25.25 -0.39
C THR A 145 -6.92 24.77 -1.65
N ASP A 146 -5.60 24.83 -1.67
CA ASP A 146 -4.80 24.41 -2.84
C ASP A 146 -4.86 22.89 -3.05
N TYR A 147 -4.80 22.11 -1.97
CA TYR A 147 -4.91 20.65 -2.03
C TYR A 147 -6.30 20.20 -2.49
N GLU A 148 -7.37 20.85 -2.01
CA GLU A 148 -8.73 20.57 -2.47
C GLU A 148 -8.86 20.87 -3.96
N ALA A 149 -8.37 22.02 -4.42
CA ALA A 149 -8.40 22.37 -5.84
C ALA A 149 -7.67 21.34 -6.71
N TYR A 150 -6.50 20.87 -6.25
CA TYR A 150 -5.74 19.81 -6.91
C TYR A 150 -6.52 18.50 -6.98
N ILE A 151 -6.97 17.97 -5.84
CA ILE A 151 -7.71 16.71 -5.76
C ILE A 151 -9.00 16.77 -6.56
N MET A 152 -9.80 17.84 -6.41
CA MET A 152 -11.09 17.98 -7.08
C MET A 152 -10.95 18.12 -8.60
N SER A 153 -9.82 18.58 -9.13
CA SER A 153 -9.54 18.58 -10.56
C SER A 153 -9.49 17.15 -11.12
N PHE A 154 -8.84 16.24 -10.42
CA PHE A 154 -8.77 14.82 -10.81
C PHE A 154 -10.02 14.03 -10.43
N VAL A 155 -10.78 14.44 -9.41
CA VAL A 155 -12.09 13.85 -9.07
C VAL A 155 -13.12 14.11 -10.17
N LYS A 156 -13.14 15.33 -10.73
CA LYS A 156 -14.00 15.65 -11.88
C LYS A 156 -13.63 14.79 -13.08
N LEU A 157 -12.34 14.68 -13.39
CA LEU A 157 -11.86 13.78 -14.45
C LEU A 157 -12.24 12.32 -14.18
N ALA A 158 -12.10 11.85 -12.94
CA ALA A 158 -12.48 10.50 -12.54
C ALA A 158 -13.99 10.23 -12.73
N ALA A 159 -14.84 11.22 -12.48
CA ALA A 159 -16.27 11.12 -12.70
C ALA A 159 -16.64 11.13 -14.20
N GLU A 160 -16.03 12.03 -14.98
CA GLU A 160 -16.21 12.14 -16.44
C GLU A 160 -15.84 10.84 -17.15
N GLU A 161 -14.66 10.29 -16.82
CA GLU A 161 -14.10 9.11 -17.49
C GLU A 161 -14.43 7.80 -16.76
N LYS A 162 -15.32 7.83 -15.75
CA LYS A 162 -15.81 6.65 -15.01
C LYS A 162 -14.68 5.76 -14.43
N VAL A 163 -13.68 6.40 -13.84
CA VAL A 163 -12.55 5.71 -13.18
C VAL A 163 -13.04 4.83 -12.05
N ASP A 164 -12.45 3.64 -11.90
CA ASP A 164 -12.90 2.59 -10.99
C ASP A 164 -12.60 2.87 -9.51
N LEU A 165 -11.45 3.50 -9.25
CA LEU A 165 -10.95 3.80 -7.91
C LEU A 165 -10.25 5.16 -7.86
N PHE A 166 -10.49 5.93 -6.81
CA PHE A 166 -9.80 7.19 -6.57
C PHE A 166 -9.14 7.19 -5.19
N CYS A 167 -7.85 7.48 -5.13
CA CYS A 167 -7.11 7.65 -3.88
C CYS A 167 -7.10 9.13 -3.51
N ILE A 168 -7.72 9.51 -2.40
CA ILE A 168 -7.92 10.93 -2.04
C ILE A 168 -6.64 11.63 -1.57
N GLY A 169 -5.60 10.86 -1.23
CA GLY A 169 -4.31 11.36 -0.76
C GLY A 169 -3.34 10.24 -0.47
N THR A 170 -2.06 10.59 -0.33
CA THR A 170 -0.95 9.65 -0.13
C THR A 170 -0.02 10.16 0.97
N GLU A 171 0.09 9.37 2.05
CA GLU A 171 1.11 9.43 3.10
C GLU A 171 1.23 10.76 3.86
N TYR A 172 0.19 11.59 3.84
CA TYR A 172 0.09 12.84 4.59
C TYR A 172 -0.09 12.62 6.12
N LYS A 173 0.83 11.88 6.75
CA LYS A 173 0.78 11.43 8.16
C LYS A 173 0.39 12.54 9.14
N LYS A 174 1.20 13.60 9.25
CA LYS A 174 0.93 14.72 10.16
C LYS A 174 -0.33 15.50 9.78
N ALA A 175 -0.56 15.74 8.49
CA ALA A 175 -1.72 16.50 8.03
C ALA A 175 -3.05 15.78 8.31
N VAL A 176 -3.11 14.43 8.23
CA VAL A 176 -4.28 13.66 8.64
C VAL A 176 -4.57 13.81 10.11
N GLN A 177 -3.55 13.70 10.96
CA GLN A 177 -3.69 13.85 12.41
C GLN A 177 -4.10 15.26 12.82
N LYS A 178 -3.52 16.29 12.19
CA LYS A 178 -3.78 17.69 12.55
C LYS A 178 -5.06 18.25 11.95
N ARG A 179 -5.50 17.75 10.79
CA ARG A 179 -6.63 18.30 10.01
C ARG A 179 -7.78 17.31 9.79
N PRO A 180 -8.25 16.55 10.81
CA PRO A 180 -9.24 15.49 10.60
C PRO A 180 -10.56 15.99 10.00
N SER A 181 -11.03 17.17 10.43
CA SER A 181 -12.25 17.79 9.90
C SER A 181 -12.16 18.13 8.41
N TYR A 182 -10.97 18.55 7.94
CA TYR A 182 -10.75 18.85 6.54
C TYR A 182 -10.89 17.58 5.68
N TRP A 183 -10.23 16.48 6.07
CA TRP A 183 -10.30 15.23 5.31
C TRP A 183 -11.72 14.67 5.23
N VAL A 184 -12.47 14.70 6.34
CA VAL A 184 -13.89 14.30 6.35
C VAL A 184 -14.72 15.18 5.42
N GLN A 185 -14.46 16.50 5.37
CA GLN A 185 -15.15 17.42 4.49
C GLN A 185 -14.80 17.17 3.01
N LEU A 186 -13.51 17.02 2.69
CA LEU A 186 -13.03 16.66 1.36
C LEU A 186 -13.71 15.39 0.85
N ILE A 187 -13.81 14.33 1.66
CA ILE A 187 -14.49 13.09 1.27
C ILE A 187 -15.96 13.35 0.92
N LYS A 188 -16.68 14.16 1.71
CA LYS A 188 -18.07 14.53 1.41
C LYS A 188 -18.18 15.27 0.08
N ASP A 189 -17.26 16.19 -0.18
CA ASP A 189 -17.26 16.98 -1.42
C ASP A 189 -16.91 16.12 -2.65
N ILE A 190 -15.96 15.19 -2.51
CA ILE A 190 -15.67 14.17 -3.52
C ILE A 190 -16.91 13.33 -3.82
N ARG A 191 -17.62 12.84 -2.81
CA ARG A 191 -18.83 12.00 -2.98
C ARG A 191 -20.00 12.71 -3.65
N LYS A 192 -20.04 14.05 -3.63
CA LYS A 192 -21.04 14.82 -4.41
C LYS A 192 -20.82 14.63 -5.92
N VAL A 193 -19.56 14.56 -6.35
CA VAL A 193 -19.15 14.53 -7.77
C VAL A 193 -18.89 13.10 -8.26
N TYR A 194 -18.13 12.31 -7.51
CA TYR A 194 -17.65 10.98 -7.92
C TYR A 194 -18.36 9.87 -7.17
N LYS A 195 -18.80 8.85 -7.92
CA LYS A 195 -19.60 7.71 -7.41
C LYS A 195 -18.83 6.38 -7.39
N GLY A 196 -17.59 6.35 -7.88
CA GLY A 196 -16.74 5.16 -7.80
C GLY A 196 -16.13 4.97 -6.41
N LYS A 197 -15.21 4.03 -6.30
CA LYS A 197 -14.62 3.66 -5.00
C LYS A 197 -13.60 4.68 -4.53
N LEU A 198 -13.58 4.97 -3.23
CA LEU A 198 -12.60 5.83 -2.59
C LEU A 198 -11.66 5.05 -1.67
N THR A 199 -10.41 5.48 -1.64
CA THR A 199 -9.39 5.04 -0.68
C THR A 199 -8.52 6.23 -0.27
N TYR A 200 -7.72 6.05 0.76
CA TYR A 200 -6.59 6.92 1.13
C TYR A 200 -5.36 6.01 1.25
N CYS A 201 -4.18 6.47 0.84
CA CYS A 201 -2.94 5.70 0.93
C CYS A 201 -2.18 6.12 2.18
N ALA A 202 -2.44 5.46 3.31
CA ALA A 202 -1.63 5.62 4.51
C ALA A 202 -0.23 5.00 4.32
N ASN A 203 0.75 5.34 5.14
CA ASN A 203 2.00 4.58 5.24
C ASN A 203 1.78 3.26 6.01
N TRP A 204 2.73 2.32 5.89
CA TRP A 204 2.65 1.03 6.60
C TRP A 204 2.60 1.15 8.12
N ASP A 205 3.03 2.29 8.69
CA ASP A 205 3.16 2.51 10.14
C ASP A 205 2.13 3.49 10.74
N ASP A 206 1.33 4.20 9.92
CA ASP A 206 0.41 5.25 10.37
C ASP A 206 -1.07 4.99 10.02
N TYR A 207 -1.38 3.88 9.35
CA TYR A 207 -2.75 3.54 8.93
C TYR A 207 -3.78 3.50 10.08
N LYS A 208 -3.34 3.35 11.33
CA LYS A 208 -4.21 3.36 12.52
C LYS A 208 -4.60 4.77 12.97
N ASP A 209 -3.87 5.78 12.53
CA ASP A 209 -4.08 7.18 12.90
C ASP A 209 -5.13 7.87 12.00
N VAL A 210 -5.57 7.18 10.94
CA VAL A 210 -6.59 7.66 10.02
C VAL A 210 -7.98 7.40 10.61
N GLU A 211 -8.68 8.46 11.02
CA GLU A 211 -9.99 8.36 11.69
C GLU A 211 -11.19 8.24 10.72
N PHE A 212 -10.99 8.53 9.44
CA PHE A 212 -12.04 8.62 8.43
C PHE A 212 -12.17 7.36 7.55
N TRP A 213 -11.61 6.21 7.96
CA TRP A 213 -11.76 4.96 7.20
C TRP A 213 -13.22 4.61 6.94
N LYS A 214 -14.11 4.86 7.92
CA LYS A 214 -15.56 4.64 7.81
C LYS A 214 -16.18 5.30 6.57
N ASP A 215 -15.63 6.42 6.12
CA ASP A 215 -16.14 7.22 4.99
C ASP A 215 -15.55 6.79 3.62
N LEU A 216 -14.60 5.85 3.62
CA LEU A 216 -13.94 5.29 2.43
C LEU A 216 -14.42 3.87 2.10
N ASP A 217 -14.14 3.37 0.90
CA ASP A 217 -14.56 2.01 0.50
C ASP A 217 -13.48 0.96 0.82
N LEU A 218 -12.23 1.39 0.92
CA LEU A 218 -11.06 0.55 1.11
C LEU A 218 -10.11 1.21 2.13
N ILE A 219 -9.42 0.37 2.92
CA ILE A 219 -8.28 0.80 3.72
C ILE A 219 -7.06 0.74 2.82
N GLY A 220 -6.56 1.87 2.34
CA GLY A 220 -5.38 1.91 1.50
C GLY A 220 -4.10 2.12 2.32
N MET A 221 -3.03 1.43 1.95
CA MET A 221 -1.71 1.66 2.52
C MET A 221 -0.57 1.38 1.56
N SER A 222 0.55 2.06 1.74
CA SER A 222 1.86 1.69 1.19
C SER A 222 2.45 0.55 2.01
N GLY A 223 2.40 -0.67 1.47
CA GLY A 223 2.69 -1.93 2.17
C GLY A 223 4.19 -2.26 2.30
N TYR A 224 5.04 -1.29 2.63
CA TYR A 224 6.49 -1.46 2.75
C TYR A 224 6.93 -1.95 4.14
N PHE A 225 6.39 -3.08 4.60
CA PHE A 225 6.75 -3.63 5.91
C PHE A 225 8.22 -4.13 5.92
N PRO A 226 9.05 -3.73 6.91
CA PRO A 226 10.37 -4.33 7.11
C PRO A 226 10.23 -5.77 7.60
N LEU A 227 10.76 -6.74 6.86
CA LEU A 227 10.59 -8.17 7.15
C LEU A 227 11.91 -8.90 7.44
N SER A 228 12.99 -8.56 6.73
CA SER A 228 14.28 -9.22 6.90
C SER A 228 15.40 -8.38 6.35
N ASP A 229 16.46 -8.22 7.14
CA ASP A 229 17.74 -7.58 6.82
C ASP A 229 18.76 -8.51 6.13
N ALA A 230 18.37 -9.73 5.79
CA ALA A 230 19.23 -10.66 5.07
C ALA A 230 19.52 -10.16 3.65
N VAL A 231 20.75 -10.39 3.16
CA VAL A 231 21.20 -10.02 1.81
C VAL A 231 20.26 -10.58 0.73
N THR A 232 20.05 -11.90 0.72
CA THR A 232 19.05 -12.58 -0.13
C THR A 232 18.10 -13.35 0.77
N PRO A 233 16.99 -12.74 1.23
CA PRO A 233 16.07 -13.40 2.16
C PRO A 233 15.39 -14.60 1.48
N LYS A 234 15.25 -15.73 2.17
CA LYS A 234 14.52 -16.89 1.66
C LYS A 234 13.02 -16.64 1.77
N THR A 235 12.25 -17.05 0.75
CA THR A 235 10.78 -16.92 0.74
C THR A 235 10.13 -17.49 2.00
N ALA A 236 10.56 -18.69 2.45
CA ALA A 236 9.99 -19.33 3.63
C ALA A 236 10.18 -18.51 4.92
N ASP A 237 11.30 -17.79 5.06
CA ASP A 237 11.55 -16.96 6.24
C ASP A 237 10.76 -15.65 6.17
N LEU A 238 10.61 -15.08 4.97
CA LEU A 238 9.72 -13.92 4.76
C LEU A 238 8.24 -14.26 5.00
N VAL A 239 7.77 -15.45 4.61
CA VAL A 239 6.39 -15.90 4.91
C VAL A 239 6.17 -16.01 6.43
N LYS A 240 7.17 -16.48 7.19
CA LYS A 240 7.11 -16.47 8.66
C LYS A 240 7.08 -15.04 9.20
N ALA A 241 7.93 -14.15 8.69
CA ALA A 241 8.01 -12.74 9.08
C ALA A 241 6.71 -11.98 8.77
N TRP A 242 6.01 -12.33 7.70
CA TRP A 242 4.68 -11.81 7.39
C TRP A 242 3.62 -12.25 8.40
N GLY A 243 3.79 -13.35 9.13
CA GLY A 243 2.79 -13.90 10.04
C GLY A 243 2.21 -12.88 11.04
N PRO A 244 3.04 -12.22 11.87
CA PRO A 244 2.58 -11.19 12.80
C PRO A 244 1.93 -10.00 12.11
N VAL A 245 2.52 -9.51 11.00
CA VAL A 245 1.98 -8.38 10.22
C VAL A 245 0.61 -8.73 9.64
N LYS A 246 0.48 -9.91 9.04
CA LYS A 246 -0.76 -10.45 8.48
C LYS A 246 -1.87 -10.51 9.53
N GLN A 247 -1.56 -10.99 10.73
CA GLN A 247 -2.54 -11.04 11.81
C GLN A 247 -2.98 -9.63 12.23
N GLN A 248 -2.03 -8.69 12.37
CA GLN A 248 -2.35 -7.30 12.70
C GLN A 248 -3.27 -6.66 11.65
N LEU A 249 -2.94 -6.80 10.37
CA LEU A 249 -3.73 -6.26 9.26
C LEU A 249 -5.12 -6.89 9.18
N LYS A 250 -5.21 -8.21 9.37
CA LYS A 250 -6.50 -8.92 9.45
C LYS A 250 -7.39 -8.35 10.54
N GLN A 251 -6.85 -8.18 11.75
CA GLN A 251 -7.61 -7.63 12.87
C GLN A 251 -8.07 -6.20 12.59
N PHE A 252 -7.21 -5.39 12.00
CA PHE A 252 -7.56 -4.02 11.62
C PHE A 252 -8.66 -3.99 10.56
N SER A 253 -8.55 -4.78 9.49
CA SER A 253 -9.57 -4.89 8.45
C SER A 253 -10.93 -5.32 9.01
N LEU A 254 -10.96 -6.30 9.92
CA LEU A 254 -12.19 -6.77 10.54
C LEU A 254 -12.79 -5.71 11.48
N LYS A 255 -11.96 -5.02 12.25
CA LYS A 255 -12.39 -3.94 13.16
C LYS A 255 -13.03 -2.78 12.40
N GLU A 256 -12.41 -2.34 11.31
CA GLU A 256 -12.91 -1.23 10.49
C GLU A 256 -13.99 -1.68 9.47
N GLY A 257 -14.26 -2.99 9.39
CA GLY A 257 -15.26 -3.56 8.48
C GLY A 257 -14.94 -3.42 6.99
N LYS A 258 -13.68 -3.18 6.64
CA LYS A 258 -13.26 -2.84 5.27
C LYS A 258 -12.05 -3.64 4.82
N PRO A 259 -12.00 -4.09 3.56
CA PRO A 259 -10.82 -4.77 3.04
C PRO A 259 -9.64 -3.80 2.89
N ILE A 260 -8.44 -4.36 3.03
CA ILE A 260 -7.17 -3.64 2.89
C ILE A 260 -6.66 -3.74 1.46
N LEU A 261 -6.39 -2.59 0.85
CA LEU A 261 -5.73 -2.44 -0.43
C LEU A 261 -4.29 -1.97 -0.18
N PHE A 262 -3.31 -2.66 -0.76
CA PHE A 262 -1.98 -2.08 -0.88
C PHE A 262 -1.98 -1.12 -2.06
N THR A 263 -2.34 0.15 -1.80
CA THR A 263 -2.31 1.26 -2.77
C THR A 263 -0.90 1.52 -3.29
N GLU A 264 0.09 0.96 -2.60
CA GLU A 264 1.43 0.71 -3.11
C GLU A 264 2.02 -0.51 -2.43
N TYR A 265 2.81 -1.31 -3.15
CA TYR A 265 3.76 -2.23 -2.56
C TYR A 265 4.91 -2.49 -3.53
N GLY A 266 6.04 -2.95 -3.02
CA GLY A 266 7.15 -3.31 -3.87
C GLY A 266 8.40 -3.59 -3.06
N TYR A 267 9.40 -4.10 -3.77
CA TYR A 267 10.71 -4.39 -3.24
C TYR A 267 11.72 -3.99 -4.30
N ARG A 268 12.81 -3.32 -3.93
CA ARG A 268 13.90 -3.01 -4.87
C ARG A 268 14.70 -4.26 -5.20
N SER A 269 15.22 -4.36 -6.42
CA SER A 269 16.11 -5.45 -6.84
C SER A 269 17.54 -5.28 -6.35
N MET A 270 17.68 -5.25 -5.02
CA MET A 270 18.94 -5.05 -4.32
C MET A 270 19.09 -6.02 -3.15
N ASP A 271 20.31 -6.15 -2.65
CA ASP A 271 20.55 -6.81 -1.37
C ASP A 271 19.66 -6.20 -0.27
N GLN A 272 19.11 -7.05 0.60
CA GLN A 272 18.17 -6.64 1.64
C GLN A 272 16.88 -6.06 1.07
N ALA A 273 16.40 -6.60 -0.06
CA ALA A 273 15.18 -6.17 -0.75
C ALA A 273 13.94 -6.07 0.16
N ALA A 274 13.87 -6.89 1.22
CA ALA A 274 12.77 -6.92 2.20
C ALA A 274 13.06 -6.09 3.47
N TRP A 275 14.05 -5.21 3.43
CA TRP A 275 14.45 -4.32 4.52
C TRP A 275 14.50 -2.87 4.07
N ARG A 276 13.58 -2.04 4.59
CA ARG A 276 13.62 -0.57 4.54
C ARG A 276 14.22 0.02 3.26
N SER A 277 13.88 -0.53 2.09
CA SER A 277 14.63 -0.26 0.86
C SER A 277 14.46 1.17 0.34
N TRP A 278 13.42 1.87 0.82
CA TRP A 278 13.17 3.29 0.61
C TRP A 278 14.24 4.19 1.24
N GLU A 279 14.85 3.79 2.37
CA GLU A 279 15.94 4.55 3.02
C GLU A 279 17.21 4.62 2.14
N MET A 280 17.28 3.75 1.13
CA MET A 280 18.44 3.58 0.25
C MET A 280 18.17 4.00 -1.19
N GLU A 281 17.01 4.60 -1.49
CA GLU A 281 16.51 4.83 -2.86
C GLU A 281 17.51 5.60 -3.75
N TYR A 282 18.21 6.56 -3.17
CA TYR A 282 19.19 7.41 -3.87
C TYR A 282 20.64 6.90 -3.78
N GLN A 283 20.83 5.66 -3.31
CA GLN A 283 22.15 5.03 -3.15
C GLN A 283 22.33 3.89 -4.14
N GLU A 284 23.55 3.75 -4.66
CA GLU A 284 23.96 2.59 -5.45
C GLU A 284 24.01 1.35 -4.57
N ARG A 285 23.43 0.23 -5.03
CA ARG A 285 23.33 -1.01 -4.27
C ARG A 285 23.61 -2.21 -5.19
N PRO A 286 24.19 -3.30 -4.67
CA PRO A 286 24.35 -4.53 -5.44
C PRO A 286 23.00 -5.02 -5.95
N ILE A 287 22.94 -5.33 -7.26
CA ILE A 287 21.72 -5.84 -7.89
C ILE A 287 21.44 -7.25 -7.40
N ASN A 288 20.22 -7.47 -6.92
CA ASN A 288 19.77 -8.76 -6.41
C ASN A 288 18.31 -9.04 -6.84
N ASN A 289 18.18 -9.51 -8.08
CA ASN A 289 16.87 -9.85 -8.66
C ASN A 289 16.21 -11.04 -7.93
N GLN A 290 16.99 -11.95 -7.34
CA GLN A 290 16.45 -13.08 -6.59
C GLN A 290 15.86 -12.65 -5.23
N GLY A 291 16.50 -11.69 -4.55
CA GLY A 291 15.99 -11.10 -3.31
C GLY A 291 14.63 -10.44 -3.51
N GLN A 292 14.49 -9.66 -4.59
CA GLN A 292 13.20 -9.08 -4.99
C GLN A 292 12.16 -10.17 -5.28
N ALA A 293 12.52 -11.17 -6.10
CA ALA A 293 11.62 -12.27 -6.44
C ALA A 293 11.11 -13.03 -5.19
N ASN A 294 12.00 -13.37 -4.26
CA ASN A 294 11.64 -14.04 -3.01
C ASN A 294 10.68 -13.21 -2.17
N ALA A 295 10.85 -11.88 -2.15
CA ALA A 295 9.98 -10.97 -1.42
C ALA A 295 8.57 -10.85 -2.03
N TYR A 296 8.47 -10.75 -3.36
CA TYR A 296 7.18 -10.81 -4.05
C TYR A 296 6.47 -12.15 -3.82
N ASP A 297 7.16 -13.29 -3.94
CA ASP A 297 6.55 -14.61 -3.69
C ASP A 297 6.05 -14.73 -2.24
N ALA A 298 6.83 -14.24 -1.27
CA ALA A 298 6.45 -14.26 0.13
C ALA A 298 5.22 -13.40 0.43
N LEU A 299 5.12 -12.19 -0.15
CA LEU A 299 3.94 -11.33 -0.03
C LEU A 299 2.69 -12.05 -0.56
N PHE A 300 2.76 -12.60 -1.77
CA PHE A 300 1.60 -13.26 -2.38
C PHE A 300 1.18 -14.54 -1.66
N ARG A 301 2.14 -15.40 -1.26
CA ARG A 301 1.84 -16.59 -0.44
C ARG A 301 1.17 -16.23 0.88
N SER A 302 1.56 -15.10 1.47
CA SER A 302 1.06 -14.69 2.77
C SER A 302 -0.34 -14.08 2.69
N LEU A 303 -0.61 -13.28 1.65
CA LEU A 303 -1.78 -12.38 1.64
C LEU A 303 -2.79 -12.67 0.52
N TRP A 304 -2.40 -13.22 -0.64
CA TRP A 304 -3.24 -13.23 -1.84
C TRP A 304 -4.56 -13.96 -1.66
N ASN A 305 -4.58 -15.05 -0.89
CA ASN A 305 -5.79 -15.84 -0.64
C ASN A 305 -6.62 -15.34 0.55
N GLU A 306 -6.16 -14.31 1.26
CA GLU A 306 -6.89 -13.76 2.40
C GLU A 306 -8.10 -12.94 1.90
N LYS A 307 -9.30 -13.23 2.43
CA LYS A 307 -10.54 -12.54 2.02
C LYS A 307 -10.53 -11.04 2.32
N TRP A 308 -9.73 -10.63 3.30
CA TRP A 308 -9.59 -9.25 3.74
C TRP A 308 -8.56 -8.43 2.98
N PHE A 309 -7.76 -9.07 2.15
CA PHE A 309 -6.80 -8.40 1.31
C PHE A 309 -7.40 -8.16 -0.08
N ALA A 310 -7.36 -6.92 -0.57
CA ALA A 310 -7.91 -6.53 -1.86
C ALA A 310 -6.97 -6.80 -3.03
N GLY A 311 -5.69 -7.07 -2.77
CA GLY A 311 -4.62 -6.97 -3.77
C GLY A 311 -3.91 -5.62 -3.64
N GLY A 312 -3.37 -5.10 -4.74
CA GLY A 312 -2.66 -3.83 -4.71
C GLY A 312 -2.01 -3.41 -6.02
N PHE A 313 -1.10 -2.44 -5.91
CA PHE A 313 -0.40 -1.84 -7.04
C PHE A 313 1.12 -1.93 -6.84
N ALA A 314 1.77 -2.73 -7.69
CA ALA A 314 3.22 -2.87 -7.65
C ALA A 314 3.91 -1.55 -8.08
N TRP A 315 4.78 -1.04 -7.22
CA TRP A 315 5.68 0.07 -7.49
C TRP A 315 6.97 -0.46 -8.11
N LYS A 316 7.35 -0.06 -9.32
CA LYS A 316 6.54 0.67 -10.31
C LYS A 316 6.78 0.13 -11.71
N TRP A 317 5.89 0.48 -12.63
CA TRP A 317 5.90 0.01 -14.00
C TRP A 317 6.26 1.16 -14.94
N TYR A 318 7.19 0.94 -15.84
CA TYR A 318 7.58 1.92 -16.84
C TYR A 318 6.91 1.64 -18.17
N THR A 319 6.61 2.71 -18.88
CA THR A 319 6.29 2.65 -20.31
C THR A 319 7.59 2.47 -21.10
N SER A 320 7.49 2.26 -22.42
CA SER A 320 8.64 2.13 -23.33
C SER A 320 9.60 3.33 -23.31
N PHE A 321 9.23 4.43 -22.66
CA PHE A 321 10.03 5.64 -22.52
C PHE A 321 11.17 5.56 -21.46
N ARG A 322 11.57 4.37 -20.98
CA ARG A 322 12.64 4.31 -19.95
C ARG A 322 14.05 4.50 -20.53
N ARG A 323 14.88 5.26 -19.81
CA ARG A 323 16.33 5.42 -20.07
C ARG A 323 17.20 4.28 -19.53
N LEU A 324 16.69 3.48 -18.60
CA LEU A 324 17.44 2.43 -17.90
C LEU A 324 16.93 1.06 -18.31
N ASP A 325 17.86 0.13 -18.59
CA ASP A 325 17.52 -1.28 -18.82
C ASP A 325 16.84 -1.84 -17.56
N PRO A 326 15.60 -2.35 -17.66
CA PRO A 326 14.85 -2.88 -16.54
C PRO A 326 15.55 -4.04 -15.83
N THR A 327 16.46 -4.77 -16.49
CA THR A 327 17.07 -5.98 -15.92
C THR A 327 18.39 -5.72 -15.17
N SER A 328 19.08 -4.62 -15.49
CA SER A 328 20.40 -4.25 -14.94
C SER A 328 20.34 -3.01 -14.04
N ASN A 329 19.32 -2.94 -13.18
CA ASN A 329 19.18 -1.90 -12.15
C ASN A 329 18.76 -2.49 -10.80
N HIS A 330 18.95 -1.70 -9.74
CA HIS A 330 18.54 -2.00 -8.36
C HIS A 330 17.24 -1.26 -7.95
N ASP A 331 16.44 -0.85 -8.93
CA ASP A 331 15.22 -0.07 -8.74
C ASP A 331 14.02 -0.96 -8.33
N TRP A 332 12.88 -0.33 -8.05
CA TRP A 332 11.64 -0.94 -7.61
C TRP A 332 10.97 -1.84 -8.66
N THR A 333 11.16 -1.54 -9.95
CA THR A 333 10.42 -2.23 -11.00
C THR A 333 10.69 -3.74 -11.00
N PRO A 334 9.63 -4.57 -11.04
CA PRO A 334 9.76 -6.02 -11.26
C PRO A 334 9.87 -6.36 -12.76
N GLN A 335 9.68 -5.39 -13.65
CA GLN A 335 9.64 -5.59 -15.11
C GLN A 335 10.88 -6.34 -15.61
N ASN A 336 10.66 -7.35 -16.44
CA ASN A 336 11.71 -8.18 -17.06
C ASN A 336 12.68 -8.84 -16.05
N LYS A 337 12.27 -8.98 -14.79
CA LYS A 337 12.98 -9.69 -13.72
C LYS A 337 12.17 -10.92 -13.28
N PRO A 338 12.76 -11.88 -12.55
CA PRO A 338 12.03 -13.04 -12.04
C PRO A 338 10.81 -12.69 -11.17
N ALA A 339 10.79 -11.49 -10.55
CA ALA A 339 9.63 -10.98 -9.82
C ALA A 339 8.39 -10.79 -10.71
N GLN A 340 8.55 -10.44 -12.00
CA GLN A 340 7.44 -10.32 -12.95
C GLN A 340 6.74 -11.66 -13.18
N ASP A 341 7.49 -12.75 -13.31
CA ASP A 341 6.92 -14.08 -13.55
C ASP A 341 6.06 -14.52 -12.36
N ILE A 342 6.56 -14.24 -11.14
CA ILE A 342 5.80 -14.46 -9.90
C ILE A 342 4.52 -13.64 -9.91
N MET A 343 4.58 -12.34 -10.20
CA MET A 343 3.39 -11.49 -10.29
C MET A 343 2.38 -12.03 -11.31
N THR A 344 2.84 -12.41 -12.50
CA THR A 344 2.02 -12.94 -13.59
C THR A 344 1.24 -14.18 -13.16
N GLN A 345 1.88 -15.08 -12.41
CA GLN A 345 1.25 -16.29 -11.88
C GLN A 345 0.16 -16.00 -10.84
N TYR A 346 0.32 -14.98 -9.99
CA TYR A 346 -0.69 -14.63 -8.99
C TYR A 346 -1.82 -13.79 -9.56
N TYR A 347 -1.52 -12.89 -10.51
CA TYR A 347 -2.53 -12.06 -11.17
C TYR A 347 -3.46 -12.88 -12.08
N GLY A 348 -2.99 -14.03 -12.59
CA GLY A 348 -3.81 -14.96 -13.36
C GLY A 348 -4.70 -15.90 -12.55
N LYS A 349 -4.72 -15.78 -11.21
CA LYS A 349 -5.61 -16.54 -10.30
C LYS A 349 -6.79 -15.67 -9.88
#